data_AF-A0A0S8HKC0-F1
#
_entry.id   AF-A0A0S8HKC0-F1
#
_cell.length_a   1.000
_cell.length_b   1.000
_cell.length_c   1.000
_cell.angle_alpha   90.00
_cell.angle_beta   90.00
_cell.angle_gamma   90.00
#
_symmetry.space_group_name_H-M   'P 1'
#
loop_
_entity.id
_entity.type
_entity.pdbx_description
1 polymer ?
#
loop_
_entity_poly.entity_id
_entity_poly.type
_entity_poly.pdbx_seq_one_letter_code
_entity_poly.pdbx_strand_id
1 'polypeptide(L)'
;MARHSALFGLVCWGFAAVVLALPAGLRGQPPPAGAATVDEETADKYNDFCDQVSERFERAAAELTSRYGLDEDQQETVREMIAQSREAFLRQHGREAFDLFQRGRAVGQYMRQEKVGWQELPADIREDLVGGVLPLLDVFVKQATGLADALAQVLDDKQREQLSGDRRRMESQFQFARASLQAMSGRAPFPPGGRPGATTGQARTQPAGRAFAAQPTDEWERYVREFVRRHRLDEVQKLRALDLLKKYRALANEPLRRQAETQPATRPASQPTTRPAGGEALGGLRRRLAGLRKQRLLLRELFEQLKAELDKIPTAAQRQLAEEERRKSAAETRPAKG
;
A
#
# COMPACT_ATOMS: atom_id res chain seq x y z
N MET A 1 8.46 3.60 29.45
CA MET A 1 9.36 4.32 28.52
C MET A 1 9.82 3.37 27.43
N ALA A 2 9.26 3.48 26.21
CA ALA A 2 9.67 2.64 25.09
C ALA A 2 10.94 3.24 24.47
N ARG A 3 12.13 2.79 24.92
CA ARG A 3 13.40 3.11 24.25
C ARG A 3 13.41 2.42 22.90
N HIS A 4 13.12 3.17 21.84
CA HIS A 4 13.15 2.67 20.47
C HIS A 4 14.60 2.28 20.12
N SER A 5 14.78 1.20 19.36
CA SER A 5 16.12 0.70 19.04
C SER A 5 16.76 1.55 17.93
N ALA A 6 18.02 2.00 18.05
CA ALA A 6 18.62 2.84 17.00
C ALA A 6 18.87 2.10 15.69
N LEU A 7 19.19 0.82 15.79
CA LEU A 7 19.22 -0.06 14.62
C LEU A 7 17.81 -0.29 14.03
N PHE A 8 16.74 -0.11 14.82
CA PHE A 8 15.36 -0.04 14.30
C PHE A 8 15.08 1.30 13.61
N GLY A 9 15.69 2.42 14.03
CA GLY A 9 15.69 3.67 13.27
C GLY A 9 16.29 3.46 11.88
N LEU A 10 17.49 2.91 11.80
CA LEU A 10 18.22 2.66 10.56
C LEU A 10 17.45 1.73 9.58
N VAL A 11 16.89 0.63 10.11
CA VAL A 11 16.26 -0.42 9.30
C VAL A 11 14.77 -0.16 9.04
N CYS A 12 14.01 0.26 10.04
CA CYS A 12 12.59 0.53 9.88
C CYS A 12 12.32 1.91 9.27
N TRP A 13 13.15 2.94 9.46
CA TRP A 13 12.95 4.18 8.68
C TRP A 13 13.52 4.10 7.27
N GLY A 14 14.67 3.46 7.06
CA GLY A 14 15.19 3.26 5.70
C GLY A 14 14.19 2.47 4.84
N PHE A 15 13.70 1.34 5.35
CA PHE A 15 12.81 0.46 4.60
C PHE A 15 11.34 0.89 4.65
N ALA A 16 10.80 1.26 5.82
CA ALA A 16 9.45 1.79 5.87
C ALA A 16 9.37 3.14 5.17
N ALA A 17 10.38 4.01 5.16
CA ALA A 17 10.25 5.28 4.43
C ALA A 17 10.64 5.25 2.95
N VAL A 18 11.21 4.15 2.45
CA VAL A 18 11.31 3.88 0.99
C VAL A 18 10.10 3.10 0.47
N VAL A 19 9.45 2.26 1.29
CA VAL A 19 8.40 1.32 0.83
C VAL A 19 7.00 1.57 1.44
N LEU A 20 6.90 2.14 2.64
CA LEU A 20 5.66 2.22 3.45
C LEU A 20 5.30 3.62 4.00
N ALA A 21 6.18 4.62 3.96
CA ALA A 21 5.89 5.98 4.37
C ALA A 21 5.19 6.68 3.21
N LEU A 22 3.88 6.42 3.15
CA LEU A 22 2.94 7.36 2.55
C LEU A 22 3.23 8.75 3.15
N PRO A 23 3.67 9.75 2.36
CA PRO A 23 3.89 11.08 2.91
C PRO A 23 2.54 11.62 3.40
N ALA A 24 2.41 11.77 4.71
CA ALA A 24 1.38 12.59 5.33
C ALA A 24 1.82 14.05 5.17
N GLY A 25 1.40 14.69 4.08
CA GLY A 25 1.61 16.13 3.86
C GLY A 25 2.59 16.44 2.74
N LEU A 26 2.11 16.40 1.50
CA LEU A 26 2.61 17.28 0.45
C LEU A 26 1.42 18.08 -0.07
N ARG A 27 1.29 19.31 0.43
CA ARG A 27 0.35 20.31 -0.07
C ARG A 27 0.99 21.02 -1.26
N GLY A 28 0.24 21.08 -2.37
CA GLY A 28 0.32 22.14 -3.37
C GLY A 28 1.45 22.04 -4.40
N GLN A 29 1.21 21.35 -5.51
CA GLN A 29 1.86 21.73 -6.77
C GLN A 29 0.97 21.35 -7.97
N PRO A 30 0.55 22.31 -8.81
CA PRO A 30 -0.11 22.02 -10.08
C PRO A 30 0.92 21.61 -11.14
N PRO A 31 0.55 20.81 -12.16
CA PRO A 31 1.47 20.36 -13.21
C PRO A 31 1.65 21.43 -14.29
N PRO A 32 2.84 21.57 -14.90
CA PRO A 32 3.01 22.34 -16.13
C PRO A 32 2.79 21.47 -17.37
N ALA A 33 2.34 22.14 -18.44
CA ALA A 33 2.12 21.58 -19.76
C ALA A 33 3.34 21.85 -20.66
N GLY A 34 3.80 20.83 -21.40
CA GLY A 34 4.80 20.98 -22.47
C GLY A 34 5.80 19.83 -22.52
N ALA A 35 5.64 18.93 -23.49
CA ALA A 35 6.46 17.73 -23.65
C ALA A 35 7.82 18.04 -24.31
N ALA A 36 8.86 18.26 -23.49
CA ALA A 36 10.28 18.10 -23.86
C ALA A 36 11.27 18.10 -22.64
N THR A 37 10.81 18.38 -21.41
CA THR A 37 11.66 18.54 -20.21
C THR A 37 11.72 17.32 -19.28
N VAL A 38 11.30 16.15 -19.76
CA VAL A 38 11.07 14.96 -18.91
C VAL A 38 12.36 14.41 -18.28
N ASP A 39 13.53 14.73 -18.85
CA ASP A 39 14.81 14.28 -18.31
C ASP A 39 15.30 15.14 -17.12
N GLU A 40 15.18 16.47 -17.21
CA GLU A 40 15.59 17.40 -16.15
C GLU A 40 14.74 17.24 -14.88
N GLU A 41 13.40 17.16 -15.02
CA GLU A 41 12.51 16.92 -13.87
C GLU A 41 12.77 15.56 -13.20
N THR A 42 13.19 14.55 -13.97
CA THR A 42 13.52 13.23 -13.44
C THR A 42 14.88 13.23 -12.74
N ALA A 43 15.85 13.98 -13.28
CA ALA A 43 17.16 14.18 -12.66
C ALA A 43 17.02 14.91 -11.32
N ASP A 44 16.24 15.99 -11.26
CA ASP A 44 15.98 16.73 -10.02
C ASP A 44 15.35 15.84 -8.95
N LYS A 45 14.31 15.07 -9.31
CA LYS A 45 13.69 14.11 -8.38
C LYS A 45 14.64 13.02 -7.92
N TYR A 46 15.56 12.61 -8.78
CA TYR A 46 16.58 11.62 -8.42
C TYR A 46 17.58 12.22 -7.43
N ASN A 47 18.02 13.46 -7.64
CA ASN A 47 18.88 14.19 -6.72
C ASN A 47 18.19 14.39 -5.36
N ASP A 48 16.92 14.82 -5.35
CA ASP A 48 16.10 14.92 -4.12
C ASP A 48 16.02 13.59 -3.36
N PHE A 49 15.95 12.47 -4.11
CA PHE A 49 15.95 11.13 -3.53
C PHE A 49 17.31 10.78 -2.93
N CYS A 50 18.41 11.08 -3.63
CA CYS A 50 19.78 10.89 -3.12
C CYS A 50 20.02 11.70 -1.85
N ASP A 51 19.53 12.94 -1.78
CA ASP A 51 19.64 13.80 -0.59
C ASP A 51 18.86 13.22 0.58
N GLN A 52 17.60 12.81 0.35
CA GLN A 52 16.78 12.15 1.37
C GLN A 52 17.39 10.85 1.89
N VAL A 53 18.03 10.06 1.02
CA VAL A 53 18.76 8.86 1.44
C VAL A 53 19.98 9.28 2.28
N SER A 54 20.72 10.29 1.85
CA SER A 54 21.91 10.79 2.56
C SER A 54 21.58 11.27 3.97
N GLU A 55 20.55 12.10 4.13
CA GLU A 55 20.07 12.56 5.44
C GLU A 55 19.69 11.41 6.38
N ARG A 56 19.16 10.30 5.85
CA ARG A 56 18.80 9.13 6.66
C ARG A 56 20.04 8.39 7.15
N PHE A 57 21.07 8.25 6.33
CA PHE A 57 22.34 7.65 6.75
C PHE A 57 23.05 8.55 7.79
N GLU A 58 23.05 9.87 7.61
CA GLU A 58 23.57 10.84 8.59
C GLU A 58 22.86 10.73 9.95
N ARG A 59 21.52 10.72 9.95
CA ARG A 59 20.72 10.56 11.17
C ARG A 59 21.03 9.24 11.87
N ALA A 60 21.22 8.18 11.10
CA ALA A 60 21.58 6.87 11.61
C ALA A 60 22.96 6.85 12.27
N ALA A 61 23.97 7.51 11.69
CA ALA A 61 25.28 7.67 12.31
C ALA A 61 25.20 8.41 13.66
N ALA A 62 24.41 9.48 13.72
CA ALA A 62 24.17 10.23 14.95
C ALA A 62 23.47 9.37 16.02
N GLU A 63 22.52 8.53 15.61
CA GLU A 63 21.81 7.63 16.54
C GLU A 63 22.71 6.51 17.08
N LEU A 64 23.58 5.92 16.23
CA LEU A 64 24.60 4.95 16.65
C LEU A 64 25.58 5.59 17.65
N THR A 65 26.08 6.79 17.33
CA THR A 65 26.96 7.57 18.20
C THR A 65 26.37 7.73 19.60
N SER A 66 25.13 8.22 19.68
CA SER A 66 24.45 8.43 20.95
C SER A 66 24.18 7.13 21.71
N ARG A 67 23.80 6.05 21.00
CA ARG A 67 23.40 4.78 21.61
C ARG A 67 24.56 4.01 22.22
N TYR A 68 25.72 4.03 21.58
CA TYR A 68 26.90 3.29 22.05
C TYR A 68 27.82 4.15 22.91
N GLY A 69 27.55 5.46 23.02
CA GLY A 69 28.41 6.39 23.76
C GLY A 69 29.81 6.42 23.17
N LEU A 70 29.88 6.56 21.84
CA LEU A 70 31.14 6.53 21.10
C LEU A 70 32.02 7.73 21.47
N ASP A 71 33.32 7.50 21.63
CA ASP A 71 34.31 8.57 21.72
C ASP A 71 34.53 9.27 20.35
N GLU A 72 35.36 10.31 20.32
CA GLU A 72 35.56 11.13 19.12
C GLU A 72 36.15 10.34 17.95
N ASP A 73 37.16 9.50 18.21
CA ASP A 73 37.81 8.65 17.20
C ASP A 73 36.85 7.60 16.64
N GLN A 74 36.07 6.95 17.52
CA GLN A 74 35.01 6.02 17.14
C GLN A 74 33.91 6.72 16.33
N GLN A 75 33.52 7.95 16.70
CA GLN A 75 32.52 8.72 15.99
C GLN A 75 32.95 9.04 14.55
N GLU A 76 34.16 9.52 14.36
CA GLU A 76 34.72 9.81 13.04
C GLU A 76 34.74 8.53 12.19
N THR A 77 35.28 7.44 12.76
CA THR A 77 35.32 6.14 12.10
C THR A 77 33.93 5.65 11.68
N VAL A 78 32.92 5.78 12.55
CA VAL A 78 31.54 5.37 12.23
C VAL A 78 30.91 6.27 11.17
N ARG A 79 31.15 7.58 11.19
CA ARG A 79 30.67 8.50 10.14
C ARG A 79 31.25 8.12 8.78
N GLU A 80 32.54 7.84 8.71
CA GLU A 80 33.19 7.40 7.48
C GLU A 80 32.62 6.08 6.96
N MET A 81 32.46 5.06 7.81
CA MET A 81 31.86 3.77 7.44
C MET A 81 30.44 3.95 6.87
N ILE A 82 29.63 4.79 7.52
CA ILE A 82 28.26 5.08 7.08
C ILE A 82 28.26 5.84 5.74
N ALA A 83 29.16 6.81 5.57
CA ALA A 83 29.29 7.57 4.32
C ALA A 83 29.72 6.66 3.15
N GLN A 84 30.70 5.78 3.36
CA GLN A 84 31.14 4.81 2.36
C GLN A 84 30.01 3.84 2.00
N SER A 85 29.26 3.34 2.99
CA SER A 85 28.11 2.45 2.78
C SER A 85 27.00 3.14 1.97
N ARG A 86 26.69 4.41 2.30
CA ARG A 86 25.74 5.26 1.56
C ARG A 86 26.15 5.41 0.10
N GLU A 87 27.39 5.79 -0.16
CA GLU A 87 27.90 5.99 -1.52
C GLU A 87 27.86 4.70 -2.33
N ALA A 88 28.30 3.58 -1.73
CA ALA A 88 28.23 2.27 -2.38
C ALA A 88 26.77 1.89 -2.71
N PHE A 89 25.84 2.11 -1.78
CA PHE A 89 24.41 1.87 -2.01
C PHE A 89 23.85 2.72 -3.15
N LEU A 90 24.04 4.04 -3.11
CA LEU A 90 23.51 4.95 -4.13
C LEU A 90 24.11 4.66 -5.51
N ARG A 91 25.42 4.33 -5.57
CA ARG A 91 26.10 3.97 -6.81
C ARG A 91 25.58 2.66 -7.42
N GLN A 92 25.33 1.64 -6.60
CA GLN A 92 24.95 0.31 -7.08
C GLN A 92 23.43 0.14 -7.26
N HIS A 93 22.64 0.73 -6.38
CA HIS A 93 21.19 0.48 -6.26
C HIS A 93 20.35 1.75 -6.26
N GLY A 94 20.95 2.94 -6.31
CA GLY A 94 20.24 4.21 -6.21
C GLY A 94 19.12 4.33 -7.23
N ARG A 95 19.38 3.97 -8.49
CA ARG A 95 18.36 4.05 -9.55
C ARG A 95 17.19 3.09 -9.33
N GLU A 96 17.47 1.84 -8.99
CA GLU A 96 16.43 0.83 -8.75
C GLU A 96 15.57 1.20 -7.53
N ALA A 97 16.21 1.70 -6.47
CA ALA A 97 15.54 2.17 -5.27
C ALA A 97 14.66 3.41 -5.55
N PHE A 98 15.15 4.35 -6.36
CA PHE A 98 14.39 5.51 -6.82
C PHE A 98 13.15 5.10 -7.62
N ASP A 99 13.31 4.22 -8.61
CA ASP A 99 12.21 3.75 -9.44
C ASP A 99 11.13 3.05 -8.60
N LEU A 100 11.55 2.23 -7.64
CA LEU A 100 10.64 1.58 -6.71
C LEU A 100 9.93 2.59 -5.80
N PHE A 101 10.65 3.56 -5.27
CA PHE A 101 10.09 4.64 -4.45
C PHE A 101 9.01 5.43 -5.21
N GLN A 102 9.26 5.79 -6.47
CA GLN A 102 8.28 6.49 -7.30
C GLN A 102 7.03 5.64 -7.57
N ARG A 103 7.20 4.34 -7.84
CA ARG A 103 6.07 3.42 -8.01
C ARG A 103 5.25 3.27 -6.72
N GLY A 104 5.90 3.11 -5.58
CA GLY A 104 5.27 3.07 -4.26
C GLY A 104 4.47 4.35 -3.96
N ARG A 105 5.04 5.53 -4.25
CA ARG A 105 4.36 6.82 -4.10
C ARG A 105 3.12 6.93 -5.00
N ALA A 106 3.22 6.50 -6.26
CA ALA A 106 2.10 6.51 -7.21
C ALA A 106 0.95 5.60 -6.74
N VAL A 107 1.26 4.39 -6.27
CA VAL A 107 0.27 3.46 -5.71
C VAL A 107 -0.36 4.03 -4.43
N GLY A 108 0.44 4.58 -3.52
CA GLY A 108 -0.06 5.22 -2.31
C GLY A 108 -0.99 6.41 -2.59
N GLN A 109 -0.69 7.22 -3.62
CA GLN A 109 -1.57 8.29 -4.06
C GLN A 109 -2.89 7.75 -4.63
N TYR A 110 -2.84 6.69 -5.44
CA TYR A 110 -4.03 6.01 -5.95
C TYR A 110 -4.90 5.47 -4.81
N MET A 111 -4.32 4.76 -3.84
CA MET A 111 -5.03 4.22 -2.69
C MET A 111 -5.76 5.30 -1.89
N ARG A 112 -5.12 6.45 -1.65
CA ARG A 112 -5.75 7.58 -0.95
C ARG A 112 -6.88 8.21 -1.75
N GLN A 113 -6.68 8.45 -3.05
CA GLN A 113 -7.67 9.09 -3.90
C GLN A 113 -8.92 8.22 -4.07
N GLU A 114 -8.72 6.93 -4.27
CA GLU A 114 -9.82 5.98 -4.44
C GLU A 114 -10.34 5.42 -3.12
N LYS A 115 -9.72 5.77 -1.98
CA LYS A 115 -10.03 5.28 -0.63
C LYS A 115 -10.02 3.76 -0.52
N VAL A 116 -8.98 3.12 -1.08
CA VAL A 116 -8.89 1.65 -1.10
C VAL A 116 -7.70 1.11 -0.36
N GLY A 117 -7.91 -0.06 0.24
CA GLY A 117 -6.89 -0.79 0.97
C GLY A 117 -5.91 -1.52 0.06
N TRP A 118 -4.80 -1.98 0.65
CA TRP A 118 -3.80 -2.78 -0.05
C TRP A 118 -4.40 -4.07 -0.63
N GLN A 119 -5.37 -4.69 0.07
CA GLN A 119 -6.00 -5.93 -0.39
C GLN A 119 -6.84 -5.75 -1.68
N GLU A 120 -7.27 -4.52 -1.97
CA GLU A 120 -8.11 -4.18 -3.13
C GLU A 120 -7.30 -3.78 -4.36
N LEU A 121 -5.98 -3.65 -4.24
CA LEU A 121 -5.11 -3.43 -5.39
C LEU A 121 -5.07 -4.68 -6.28
N PRO A 122 -4.96 -4.52 -7.61
CA PRO A 122 -4.71 -5.63 -8.52
C PRO A 122 -3.49 -6.47 -8.11
N ALA A 123 -3.61 -7.79 -8.28
CA ALA A 123 -2.58 -8.72 -7.85
C ALA A 123 -1.23 -8.47 -8.52
N ASP A 124 -1.22 -8.16 -9.82
CA ASP A 124 -0.02 -7.86 -10.60
C ASP A 124 0.72 -6.63 -10.06
N ILE A 125 0.01 -5.57 -9.65
CA ILE A 125 0.61 -4.37 -9.05
C ILE A 125 1.24 -4.70 -7.70
N ARG A 126 0.56 -5.49 -6.86
CA ARG A 126 1.11 -5.91 -5.57
C ARG A 126 2.35 -6.78 -5.75
N GLU A 127 2.29 -7.73 -6.67
CA GLU A 127 3.40 -8.64 -6.97
C GLU A 127 4.60 -7.90 -7.58
N ASP A 128 4.39 -6.94 -8.48
CA ASP A 128 5.45 -6.10 -9.04
C ASP A 128 6.15 -5.26 -7.95
N LEU A 129 5.36 -4.60 -7.09
CA LEU A 129 5.92 -3.83 -5.99
C LEU A 129 6.70 -4.71 -5.02
N VAL A 130 6.10 -5.79 -4.51
CA VAL A 130 6.77 -6.69 -3.56
C VAL A 130 7.99 -7.35 -4.20
N GLY A 131 7.88 -7.78 -5.46
CA GLY A 131 8.97 -8.37 -6.23
C GLY A 131 10.14 -7.41 -6.44
N GLY A 132 9.87 -6.10 -6.56
CA GLY A 132 10.91 -5.08 -6.60
C GLY A 132 11.53 -4.76 -5.23
N VAL A 133 10.74 -4.83 -4.16
CA VAL A 133 11.17 -4.52 -2.78
C VAL A 133 12.08 -5.62 -2.20
N LEU A 134 11.73 -6.90 -2.39
CA LEU A 134 12.42 -8.01 -1.74
C LEU A 134 13.94 -8.08 -2.03
N PRO A 135 14.41 -7.92 -3.29
CA PRO A 135 15.84 -7.89 -3.57
C PRO A 135 16.56 -6.72 -2.89
N LEU A 136 15.95 -5.54 -2.83
CA LEU A 136 16.52 -4.40 -2.13
C LEU A 136 16.58 -4.63 -0.62
N LEU A 137 15.59 -5.31 -0.04
CA LEU A 137 15.65 -5.74 1.36
C LEU A 137 16.86 -6.63 1.63
N ASP A 138 17.14 -7.59 0.75
CA ASP A 138 18.30 -8.48 0.90
C ASP A 138 19.64 -7.71 0.82
N VAL A 139 19.72 -6.71 -0.06
CA VAL A 139 20.87 -5.79 -0.12
C VAL A 139 21.03 -5.04 1.21
N PHE A 140 19.95 -4.48 1.75
CA PHE A 140 19.99 -3.77 3.04
C PHE A 140 20.40 -4.68 4.20
N VAL A 141 19.89 -5.92 4.26
CA VAL A 141 20.29 -6.91 5.27
C VAL A 141 21.79 -7.19 5.20
N LYS A 142 22.33 -7.38 3.99
CA LYS A 142 23.74 -7.62 3.77
C LYS A 142 24.60 -6.42 4.21
N GLN A 143 24.20 -5.21 3.83
CA GLN A 143 24.92 -3.98 4.21
C GLN A 143 24.87 -3.73 5.73
N ALA A 144 23.70 -3.90 6.35
CA ALA A 144 23.54 -3.72 7.79
C ALA A 144 24.36 -4.74 8.59
N THR A 145 24.41 -6.00 8.14
CA THR A 145 25.26 -7.03 8.76
C THR A 145 26.74 -6.70 8.62
N GLY A 146 27.19 -6.30 7.42
CA GLY A 146 28.59 -5.91 7.19
C GLY A 146 29.01 -4.68 8.00
N LEU A 147 28.14 -3.68 8.11
CA LEU A 147 28.36 -2.52 8.98
C LEU A 147 28.46 -2.93 10.46
N ALA A 148 27.59 -3.85 10.92
CA ALA A 148 27.67 -4.35 12.28
C ALA A 148 28.96 -5.15 12.54
N ASP A 149 29.45 -5.91 11.56
CA ASP A 149 30.73 -6.60 11.66
C ASP A 149 31.92 -5.61 11.73
N ALA A 150 31.90 -4.56 10.91
CA ALA A 150 32.90 -3.50 10.94
C ALA A 150 32.88 -2.72 12.26
N LEU A 151 31.68 -2.35 12.73
CA LEU A 151 31.49 -1.64 13.99
C LEU A 151 32.02 -2.48 15.17
N ALA A 152 31.81 -3.79 15.17
CA ALA A 152 32.32 -4.66 16.22
C ALA A 152 33.85 -4.60 16.38
N GLN A 153 34.62 -4.21 15.35
CA GLN A 153 36.08 -4.10 15.43
C GLN A 153 36.56 -2.84 16.15
N VAL A 154 35.71 -1.81 16.25
CA VAL A 154 36.08 -0.51 16.86
C VAL A 154 35.46 -0.31 18.24
N LEU A 155 34.53 -1.18 18.64
CA LEU A 155 33.82 -1.10 19.91
C LEU A 155 34.54 -1.87 21.04
N ASP A 156 34.42 -1.35 22.26
CA ASP A 156 34.84 -2.05 23.47
C ASP A 156 33.97 -3.31 23.75
N ASP A 157 34.34 -4.10 24.77
CA ASP A 157 33.63 -5.34 25.11
C ASP A 157 32.15 -5.11 25.45
N LYS A 158 31.84 -4.05 26.19
CA LYS A 158 30.48 -3.72 26.64
C LYS A 158 29.61 -3.26 25.47
N GLN A 159 30.16 -2.39 24.63
CA GLN A 159 29.52 -1.91 23.41
C GLN A 159 29.29 -3.07 22.42
N ARG A 160 30.24 -4.03 22.31
CA ARG A 160 30.08 -5.24 21.49
C ARG A 160 28.96 -6.16 22.00
N GLU A 161 28.84 -6.34 23.31
CA GLU A 161 27.73 -7.10 23.89
C GLU A 161 26.37 -6.46 23.52
N GLN A 162 26.28 -5.13 23.66
CA GLN A 162 25.10 -4.36 23.26
C GLN A 162 24.78 -4.51 21.77
N LEU A 163 25.81 -4.44 20.90
CA LEU A 163 25.68 -4.63 19.46
C LEU A 163 25.18 -6.04 19.10
N SER A 164 25.65 -7.09 19.77
CA SER A 164 25.15 -8.46 19.59
C SER A 164 23.65 -8.60 19.91
N GLY A 165 23.20 -7.93 20.98
CA GLY A 165 21.77 -7.82 21.30
C GLY A 165 20.97 -7.12 20.20
N ASP A 166 21.52 -6.04 19.64
CA ASP A 166 20.87 -5.30 18.56
C ASP A 166 20.86 -6.05 17.22
N ARG A 167 21.92 -6.79 16.88
CA ARG A 167 21.96 -7.65 15.68
C ARG A 167 20.84 -8.68 15.69
N ARG A 168 20.60 -9.34 16.83
CA ARG A 168 19.50 -10.32 16.96
C ARG A 168 18.12 -9.66 16.76
N ARG A 169 17.92 -8.47 17.33
CA ARG A 169 16.69 -7.67 17.13
C ARG A 169 16.52 -7.30 15.66
N MET A 170 17.57 -6.81 15.03
CA MET A 170 17.58 -6.41 13.61
C MET A 170 17.25 -7.59 12.69
N GLU A 171 17.88 -8.73 12.90
CA GLU A 171 17.61 -9.96 12.14
C GLU A 171 16.13 -10.38 12.24
N SER A 172 15.58 -10.36 13.47
CA SER A 172 14.18 -10.71 13.71
C SER A 172 13.22 -9.75 12.99
N GLN A 173 13.57 -8.46 12.94
CA GLN A 173 12.80 -7.43 12.23
C GLN A 173 12.86 -7.62 10.71
N PHE A 174 14.03 -7.97 10.16
CA PHE A 174 14.17 -8.25 8.73
C PHE A 174 13.39 -9.50 8.31
N GLN A 175 13.45 -10.57 9.10
CA GLN A 175 12.65 -11.77 8.89
C GLN A 175 11.15 -11.45 8.91
N PHE A 176 10.72 -10.65 9.89
CA PHE A 176 9.34 -10.19 9.98
C PHE A 176 8.92 -9.33 8.77
N ALA A 177 9.76 -8.38 8.35
CA ALA A 177 9.49 -7.52 7.20
C ALA A 177 9.38 -8.36 5.91
N ARG A 178 10.28 -9.33 5.72
CA ARG A 178 10.26 -10.27 4.59
C ARG A 178 8.97 -11.08 4.57
N ALA A 179 8.61 -11.69 5.70
CA ALA A 179 7.38 -12.47 5.83
C ALA A 179 6.13 -11.61 5.57
N SER A 180 6.13 -10.36 6.06
CA SER A 180 5.04 -9.41 5.84
C SER A 180 4.90 -9.04 4.36
N LEU A 181 5.99 -8.77 3.66
CA LEU A 181 5.98 -8.49 2.22
C LEU A 181 5.49 -9.70 1.41
N GLN A 182 5.98 -10.89 1.73
CA GLN A 182 5.51 -12.12 1.11
C GLN A 182 4.01 -12.33 1.33
N ALA A 183 3.51 -12.06 2.53
CA ALA A 183 2.08 -12.11 2.82
C ALA A 183 1.28 -11.04 2.06
N MET A 184 1.82 -9.82 1.94
CA MET A 184 1.22 -8.73 1.18
C MET A 184 1.12 -9.04 -0.33
N SER A 185 2.02 -9.86 -0.88
CA SER A 185 1.93 -10.38 -2.25
C SER A 185 0.98 -11.56 -2.42
N GLY A 186 0.40 -12.10 -1.33
CA GLY A 186 -0.42 -13.31 -1.37
C GLY A 186 0.38 -14.62 -1.47
N ARG A 187 1.72 -14.56 -1.41
CA ARG A 187 2.60 -15.74 -1.49
C ARG A 187 2.74 -16.50 -0.17
N ALA A 188 2.37 -15.89 0.96
CA ALA A 188 2.47 -16.49 2.28
C ALA A 188 1.30 -16.05 3.18
N PRO A 189 0.96 -16.81 4.24
CA PRO A 189 0.09 -16.32 5.30
C PRO A 189 0.78 -15.20 6.10
N PHE A 190 0.00 -14.28 6.68
CA PHE A 190 0.56 -13.26 7.57
C PHE A 190 1.16 -13.90 8.83
N PRO A 191 2.35 -13.48 9.29
CA PRO A 191 2.91 -13.98 10.53
C PRO A 191 1.99 -13.65 11.72
N PRO A 192 1.78 -14.59 12.66
CA PRO A 192 0.98 -14.34 13.86
C PRO A 192 1.60 -13.20 14.68
N GLY A 193 0.76 -12.28 15.17
CA GLY A 193 1.18 -11.10 15.95
C GLY A 193 1.58 -9.87 15.13
N GLY A 194 1.54 -9.95 13.79
CA GLY A 194 2.11 -8.93 12.92
C GLY A 194 1.16 -7.92 12.25
N ARG A 195 -0.10 -7.80 12.65
CA ARG A 195 -1.02 -6.85 11.97
C ARG A 195 -0.60 -5.41 12.27
N PRO A 196 -0.10 -4.64 11.28
CA PRO A 196 0.22 -3.24 11.47
C PRO A 196 -1.10 -2.50 11.70
N GLY A 197 -1.28 -1.92 12.89
CA GLY A 197 -2.47 -1.13 13.24
C GLY A 197 -3.49 -1.84 14.14
N ALA A 198 -3.26 -3.07 14.58
CA ALA A 198 -4.03 -3.65 15.68
C ALA A 198 -3.47 -3.17 17.03
N THR A 199 -3.56 -1.87 17.28
CA THR A 199 -3.32 -1.32 18.62
C THR A 199 -4.36 -1.91 19.58
N THR A 200 -3.83 -2.50 20.65
CA THR A 200 -4.47 -3.16 21.77
C THR A 200 -5.72 -2.41 22.24
N GLY A 201 -6.90 -2.88 21.85
CA GLY A 201 -8.17 -2.28 22.26
C GLY A 201 -9.37 -2.97 21.61
N GLN A 202 -9.99 -3.88 22.36
CA GLN A 202 -11.23 -4.60 22.03
C GLN A 202 -11.15 -5.57 20.85
N ALA A 203 -10.77 -6.81 21.18
CA ALA A 203 -11.11 -7.99 20.41
C ALA A 203 -12.64 -8.16 20.37
N ARG A 204 -13.31 -7.49 19.43
CA ARG A 204 -14.62 -7.95 18.95
C ARG A 204 -14.32 -9.15 18.07
N THR A 205 -14.75 -10.32 18.54
CA THR A 205 -14.72 -11.61 17.85
C THR A 205 -15.53 -11.52 16.55
N GLN A 206 -14.97 -10.89 15.52
CA GLN A 206 -15.46 -11.11 14.16
C GLN A 206 -14.85 -12.43 13.70
N PRO A 207 -15.68 -13.40 13.25
CA PRO A 207 -15.16 -14.62 12.67
C PRO A 207 -14.24 -14.24 11.52
N ALA A 208 -13.04 -14.84 11.48
CA ALA A 208 -12.08 -14.72 10.41
C ALA A 208 -12.60 -15.41 9.13
N GLY A 209 -13.77 -14.98 8.67
CA GLY A 209 -14.24 -15.21 7.32
C GLY A 209 -13.32 -14.39 6.42
N ARG A 210 -12.41 -15.10 5.75
CA ARG A 210 -11.69 -14.70 4.54
C ARG A 210 -12.36 -13.51 3.88
N ALA A 211 -11.91 -12.29 4.20
CA ALA A 211 -12.26 -11.09 3.46
C ALA A 211 -11.50 -11.19 2.13
N PHE A 212 -11.98 -12.08 1.26
CA PHE A 212 -11.87 -11.83 -0.16
C PHE A 212 -12.37 -10.41 -0.32
N ALA A 213 -11.52 -9.51 -0.83
CA ALA A 213 -11.93 -8.16 -1.17
C ALA A 213 -13.24 -8.31 -1.94
N ALA A 214 -14.36 -7.97 -1.29
CA ALA A 214 -15.68 -8.20 -1.86
C ALA A 214 -15.65 -7.52 -3.22
N GLN A 215 -15.99 -8.25 -4.28
CA GLN A 215 -15.98 -7.63 -5.59
C GLN A 215 -16.97 -6.46 -5.53
N PRO A 216 -16.72 -5.34 -6.23
CA PRO A 216 -17.66 -4.22 -6.25
C PRO A 216 -19.11 -4.66 -6.58
N THR A 217 -19.25 -5.74 -7.35
CA THR A 217 -20.52 -6.39 -7.68
C THR A 217 -21.23 -7.08 -6.52
N ASP A 218 -20.52 -7.48 -5.46
CA ASP A 218 -21.10 -8.08 -4.25
C ASP A 218 -21.83 -7.03 -3.42
N GLU A 219 -21.35 -5.78 -3.45
CA GLU A 219 -22.03 -4.65 -2.82
C GLU A 219 -23.36 -4.35 -3.49
N TRP A 220 -23.44 -4.51 -4.81
CA TRP A 220 -24.68 -4.28 -5.56
C TRP A 220 -25.75 -5.27 -5.15
N GLU A 221 -25.40 -6.55 -5.03
CA GLU A 221 -26.34 -7.59 -4.61
C GLU A 221 -26.79 -7.41 -3.17
N ARG A 222 -25.87 -7.01 -2.27
CA ARG A 222 -26.24 -6.64 -0.90
C ARG A 222 -27.22 -5.47 -0.89
N TYR A 223 -26.98 -4.44 -1.71
CA TYR A 223 -27.87 -3.29 -1.85
C TYR A 223 -29.25 -3.71 -2.39
N VAL A 224 -29.32 -4.54 -3.44
CA VAL A 224 -30.60 -5.01 -3.99
C VAL A 224 -31.36 -5.88 -3.00
N ARG A 225 -30.69 -6.78 -2.27
CA ARG A 225 -31.32 -7.57 -1.20
C ARG A 225 -31.90 -6.67 -0.11
N GLU A 226 -31.15 -5.65 0.29
CA GLU A 226 -31.62 -4.67 1.26
C GLU A 226 -32.79 -3.85 0.74
N PHE A 227 -32.76 -3.46 -0.54
CA PHE A 227 -33.83 -2.73 -1.22
C PHE A 227 -35.14 -3.53 -1.24
N VAL A 228 -35.06 -4.81 -1.65
CA VAL A 228 -36.18 -5.76 -1.63
C VAL A 228 -36.80 -5.86 -0.24
N ARG A 229 -35.94 -6.00 0.79
CA ARG A 229 -36.37 -6.09 2.19
C ARG A 229 -37.06 -4.80 2.66
N ARG A 230 -36.44 -3.65 2.42
CA ARG A 230 -36.92 -2.34 2.85
C ARG A 230 -38.27 -1.98 2.26
N HIS A 231 -38.47 -2.23 0.96
CA HIS A 231 -39.71 -1.88 0.27
C HIS A 231 -40.77 -2.99 0.30
N ARG A 232 -40.48 -4.12 0.97
CA ARG A 232 -41.35 -5.30 1.05
C ARG A 232 -41.92 -5.68 -0.32
N LEU A 233 -41.01 -5.80 -1.29
CA LEU A 233 -41.39 -6.09 -2.67
C LEU A 233 -42.10 -7.44 -2.76
N ASP A 234 -43.14 -7.53 -3.59
CA ASP A 234 -43.79 -8.79 -3.93
C ASP A 234 -42.91 -9.66 -4.83
N GLU A 235 -43.34 -10.89 -5.12
CA GLU A 235 -42.51 -11.83 -5.86
C GLU A 235 -42.21 -11.40 -7.31
N VAL A 236 -43.17 -10.75 -7.97
CA VAL A 236 -43.00 -10.25 -9.35
C VAL A 236 -42.02 -9.07 -9.36
N GLN A 237 -42.14 -8.15 -8.39
CA GLN A 237 -41.24 -7.02 -8.20
C GLN A 237 -39.82 -7.48 -7.83
N LYS A 238 -39.67 -8.50 -6.99
CA LYS A 238 -38.38 -9.11 -6.64
C LYS A 238 -37.67 -9.67 -7.86
N LEU A 239 -38.36 -10.47 -8.67
CA LEU A 239 -37.80 -11.03 -9.91
C LEU A 239 -37.32 -9.91 -10.83
N ARG A 240 -38.11 -8.85 -11.00
CA ARG A 240 -37.72 -7.67 -11.79
C ARG A 240 -36.47 -6.96 -11.23
N ALA A 241 -36.35 -6.83 -9.92
CA ALA A 241 -35.17 -6.24 -9.28
C ALA A 241 -33.90 -7.10 -9.50
N LEU A 242 -34.02 -8.43 -9.43
CA LEU A 242 -32.93 -9.37 -9.70
C LEU A 242 -32.51 -9.35 -11.18
N ASP A 243 -33.47 -9.23 -12.10
CA ASP A 243 -33.18 -9.10 -13.53
C ASP A 243 -32.41 -7.81 -13.85
N LEU A 244 -32.77 -6.69 -13.22
CA LEU A 244 -32.00 -5.45 -13.32
C LEU A 244 -30.57 -5.64 -12.80
N LEU A 245 -30.41 -6.28 -11.63
CA LEU A 245 -29.07 -6.58 -11.10
C LEU A 245 -28.25 -7.41 -12.10
N LYS A 246 -28.84 -8.45 -12.70
CA LYS A 246 -28.19 -9.29 -13.70
C LYS A 246 -27.79 -8.48 -14.94
N LYS A 247 -28.68 -7.61 -15.44
CA LYS A 247 -28.43 -6.71 -16.56
C LYS A 247 -27.24 -5.78 -16.29
N TYR A 248 -27.25 -5.06 -15.17
CA TYR A 248 -26.17 -4.12 -14.86
C TYR A 248 -24.85 -4.83 -14.56
N ARG A 249 -24.87 -6.03 -13.96
CA ARG A 249 -23.67 -6.88 -13.83
C ARG A 249 -23.10 -7.27 -15.19
N ALA A 250 -23.95 -7.61 -16.17
CA ALA A 250 -23.50 -7.90 -17.53
C ALA A 250 -22.87 -6.66 -18.19
N LEU A 251 -23.49 -5.49 -18.05
CA LEU A 251 -22.94 -4.21 -18.55
C LEU A 251 -21.59 -3.87 -17.89
N ALA A 252 -21.45 -4.10 -16.59
CA ALA A 252 -20.20 -3.88 -15.86
C ALA A 252 -19.07 -4.83 -16.28
N ASN A 253 -19.41 -6.08 -16.60
CA ASN A 253 -18.44 -7.10 -17.00
C ASN A 253 -18.02 -7.00 -18.48
N GLU A 254 -18.80 -6.33 -19.31
CA GLU A 254 -18.49 -6.15 -20.72
C GLU A 254 -17.15 -5.42 -21.00
N PRO A 255 -16.86 -4.24 -20.41
CA PRO A 255 -15.57 -3.57 -20.60
C PRO A 255 -14.41 -4.40 -20.05
N LEU A 256 -14.62 -5.14 -18.96
CA LEU A 256 -13.64 -6.06 -18.40
C LEU A 256 -13.29 -7.19 -19.36
N ARG A 257 -14.32 -7.75 -20.01
CA ARG A 257 -14.16 -8.80 -21.01
C ARG A 257 -13.43 -8.28 -22.25
N ARG A 258 -13.81 -7.12 -22.78
CA ARG A 258 -13.11 -6.47 -23.91
C ARG A 258 -11.66 -6.15 -23.58
N GLN A 259 -11.36 -5.73 -22.35
CA GLN A 259 -9.98 -5.50 -21.89
C GLN A 259 -9.20 -6.81 -21.78
N ALA A 260 -9.80 -7.89 -21.30
CA ALA A 260 -9.16 -9.20 -21.28
C ALA A 260 -8.89 -9.75 -22.69
N GLU A 261 -9.77 -9.48 -23.65
CA GLU A 261 -9.63 -9.89 -25.06
C GLU A 261 -8.58 -9.05 -25.82
N THR A 262 -8.44 -7.75 -25.49
CA THR A 262 -7.45 -6.85 -26.10
C THR A 262 -6.08 -6.90 -25.43
N GLN A 263 -5.98 -7.40 -24.20
CA GLN A 263 -4.70 -7.70 -23.61
C GLN A 263 -4.14 -8.94 -24.33
N PRO A 264 -3.02 -8.82 -25.09
CA PRO A 264 -2.39 -9.99 -25.68
C PRO A 264 -2.14 -10.96 -24.53
N ALA A 265 -2.59 -12.22 -24.66
CA ALA A 265 -2.44 -13.23 -23.63
C ALA A 265 -1.00 -13.23 -23.14
N THR A 266 -0.76 -12.57 -22.01
CA THR A 266 0.59 -12.31 -21.53
C THR A 266 1.12 -13.68 -21.14
N ARG A 267 1.92 -14.25 -22.04
CA ARG A 267 2.48 -15.58 -21.92
C ARG A 267 3.13 -15.65 -20.53
N PRO A 268 2.81 -16.66 -19.69
CA PRO A 268 3.36 -16.74 -18.34
C PRO A 268 4.87 -16.66 -18.43
N ALA A 269 5.42 -15.62 -17.82
CA ALA A 269 6.81 -15.23 -17.90
C ALA A 269 7.69 -16.25 -17.19
N SER A 270 8.15 -17.26 -17.93
CA SER A 270 9.32 -18.06 -17.56
C SER A 270 10.61 -17.51 -18.19
N GLN A 271 10.56 -16.33 -18.83
CA GLN A 271 11.75 -15.70 -19.39
C GLN A 271 12.19 -14.52 -18.54
N PRO A 272 13.41 -14.53 -17.98
CA PRO A 272 14.01 -13.38 -17.29
C PRO A 272 14.42 -12.36 -18.36
N THR A 273 13.44 -11.67 -18.92
CA THR A 273 13.70 -10.57 -19.85
C THR A 273 13.99 -9.33 -19.03
N THR A 274 15.15 -8.75 -19.34
CA THR A 274 15.65 -7.43 -18.98
C THR A 274 14.54 -6.49 -18.47
N ARG A 275 14.60 -6.16 -17.19
CA ARG A 275 13.67 -5.25 -16.52
C ARG A 275 13.62 -3.93 -17.33
N PRO A 276 12.45 -3.47 -17.79
CA PRO A 276 12.35 -2.26 -18.58
C PRO A 276 12.90 -1.08 -17.76
N ALA A 277 13.63 -0.18 -18.43
CA ALA A 277 14.21 1.01 -17.80
C ALA A 277 13.12 1.80 -17.04
N GLY A 278 13.44 2.29 -15.85
CA GLY A 278 12.49 2.78 -14.84
C GLY A 278 11.39 3.74 -15.30
N GLY A 279 11.69 4.60 -16.29
CA GLY A 279 10.73 5.55 -16.85
C GLY A 279 9.54 4.87 -17.53
N GLU A 280 9.78 3.79 -18.28
CA GLU A 280 8.72 3.04 -18.95
C GLU A 280 7.88 2.23 -17.96
N ALA A 281 8.51 1.67 -16.93
CA ALA A 281 7.82 0.94 -15.87
C ALA A 281 6.85 1.84 -15.10
N LEU A 282 7.27 3.04 -14.72
CA LEU A 282 6.41 4.02 -14.05
C LEU A 282 5.31 4.55 -14.97
N GLY A 283 5.64 4.83 -16.24
CA GLY A 283 4.66 5.23 -17.25
C GLY A 283 3.57 4.17 -17.46
N GLY A 284 3.98 2.91 -17.57
CA GLY A 284 3.08 1.75 -17.65
C GLY A 284 2.19 1.62 -16.43
N LEU A 285 2.76 1.71 -15.22
CA LEU A 285 2.00 1.67 -13.97
C LEU A 285 0.98 2.81 -13.88
N ARG A 286 1.37 4.05 -14.21
CA ARG A 286 0.46 5.21 -14.22
C ARG A 286 -0.71 5.01 -15.17
N ARG A 287 -0.46 4.48 -16.38
CA ARG A 287 -1.52 4.16 -17.35
C ARG A 287 -2.46 3.08 -16.80
N ARG A 288 -1.93 2.03 -16.17
CA ARG A 288 -2.73 0.99 -15.50
C ARG A 288 -3.60 1.58 -14.39
N LEU A 289 -3.02 2.37 -13.48
CA LEU A 289 -3.76 3.04 -12.41
C LEU A 289 -4.86 3.96 -12.96
N ALA A 290 -4.58 4.72 -14.02
CA ALA A 290 -5.59 5.55 -14.68
C ALA A 290 -6.73 4.70 -15.29
N GLY A 291 -6.41 3.53 -15.86
CA GLY A 291 -7.40 2.56 -16.32
C GLY A 291 -8.32 2.08 -15.19
N LEU A 292 -7.75 1.73 -14.03
CA LEU A 292 -8.53 1.33 -12.86
C LEU A 292 -9.44 2.44 -12.34
N ARG A 293 -8.97 3.70 -12.32
CA ARG A 293 -9.81 4.85 -11.95
C ARG A 293 -11.01 4.98 -12.89
N LYS A 294 -10.77 4.94 -14.20
CA LYS A 294 -11.84 4.99 -15.21
C LYS A 294 -12.85 3.86 -15.01
N GLN A 295 -12.36 2.65 -14.76
CA GLN A 295 -13.21 1.50 -14.48
C GLN A 295 -14.07 1.71 -13.23
N ARG A 296 -13.50 2.22 -12.14
CA ARG A 296 -14.24 2.51 -10.90
C ARG A 296 -15.31 3.57 -11.09
N LEU A 297 -15.02 4.62 -11.85
CA LEU A 297 -16.00 5.65 -12.19
C LEU A 297 -17.18 5.05 -12.97
N LEU A 298 -16.89 4.23 -13.99
CA LEU A 298 -17.92 3.53 -14.76
C LEU A 298 -18.78 2.61 -13.88
N LEU A 299 -18.16 1.84 -12.99
CA LEU A 299 -18.89 0.98 -12.05
C LEU A 299 -19.78 1.81 -11.12
N ARG A 300 -19.32 2.97 -10.66
CA ARG A 300 -20.12 3.88 -9.84
C ARG A 300 -21.32 4.43 -10.63
N GLU A 301 -21.12 4.85 -11.87
CA GLU A 301 -22.19 5.34 -12.74
C GLU A 301 -23.25 4.27 -13.01
N LEU A 302 -22.84 3.05 -13.37
CA LEU A 302 -23.75 1.92 -13.57
C LEU A 302 -24.51 1.58 -12.29
N PHE A 303 -23.87 1.71 -11.12
CA PHE A 303 -24.53 1.48 -9.84
C PHE A 303 -25.59 2.54 -9.54
N GLU A 304 -25.32 3.82 -9.80
CA GLU A 304 -26.33 4.87 -9.64
C GLU A 304 -27.50 4.70 -10.62
N GLN A 305 -27.25 4.24 -11.85
CA GLN A 305 -28.30 3.90 -12.81
C GLN A 305 -29.14 2.71 -12.33
N LEU A 306 -28.51 1.68 -11.75
CA LEU A 306 -29.22 0.56 -11.14
C LEU A 306 -30.16 1.06 -10.02
N LYS A 307 -29.69 1.93 -9.12
CA LYS A 307 -30.53 2.52 -8.07
C LYS A 307 -31.72 3.27 -8.65
N ALA A 308 -31.50 4.13 -9.63
CA ALA A 308 -32.56 4.92 -10.26
C ALA A 308 -33.62 4.04 -10.94
N GLU A 309 -33.24 2.90 -11.52
CA GLU A 309 -34.20 1.93 -12.06
C GLU A 309 -34.92 1.13 -10.97
N LEU A 310 -34.23 0.74 -9.90
CA LEU A 310 -34.83 0.07 -8.75
C LEU A 310 -35.88 0.95 -8.06
N ASP A 311 -35.64 2.25 -7.94
CA ASP A 311 -36.56 3.21 -7.31
C ASP A 311 -37.92 3.31 -8.03
N LYS A 312 -38.03 2.83 -9.27
CA LYS A 312 -39.28 2.77 -10.05
C LYS A 312 -40.11 1.52 -9.79
N ILE A 313 -39.54 0.48 -9.16
CA ILE A 313 -40.22 -0.80 -8.92
C ILE A 313 -41.29 -0.71 -7.82
N PRO A 314 -41.02 -0.10 -6.65
CA PRO A 314 -42.01 -0.06 -5.58
C PRO A 314 -43.25 0.77 -5.94
N THR A 315 -44.40 0.32 -5.46
CA THR A 315 -45.67 1.07 -5.56
C THR A 315 -45.64 2.34 -4.70
N ALA A 316 -46.56 3.28 -4.94
CA ALA A 316 -46.68 4.48 -4.11
C ALA A 316 -46.92 4.14 -2.63
N ALA A 317 -47.78 3.16 -2.34
CA ALA A 317 -48.05 2.70 -0.97
C ALA A 317 -46.81 2.09 -0.30
N GLN A 318 -46.05 1.25 -1.00
CA GLN A 318 -44.79 0.68 -0.48
C GLN A 318 -43.73 1.77 -0.20
N ARG A 319 -43.67 2.83 -1.04
CA ARG A 319 -42.77 3.97 -0.80
C ARG A 319 -43.15 4.76 0.45
N GLN A 320 -44.44 5.04 0.63
CA GLN A 320 -44.94 5.72 1.82
C GLN A 320 -44.66 4.92 3.09
N LEU A 321 -44.94 3.61 3.09
CA LEU A 321 -44.66 2.73 4.23
C LEU A 321 -43.17 2.71 4.59
N ALA A 322 -42.28 2.57 3.59
CA ALA A 322 -40.83 2.59 3.83
C ALA A 322 -40.33 3.94 4.36
N GLU A 323 -40.94 5.05 3.91
CA GLU A 323 -40.59 6.39 4.41
C GLU A 323 -41.07 6.60 5.85
N GLU A 324 -42.27 6.14 6.20
CA GLU A 324 -42.79 6.16 7.57
C GLU A 324 -41.91 5.35 8.52
N GLU A 325 -41.51 4.13 8.12
CA GLU A 325 -40.57 3.31 8.89
C GLU A 325 -39.24 4.03 9.10
N ARG A 326 -38.68 4.63 8.04
CA ARG A 326 -37.44 5.40 8.13
C ARG A 326 -37.57 6.60 9.09
N ARG A 327 -38.70 7.31 9.06
CA ARG A 327 -38.99 8.43 9.97
C ARG A 327 -39.10 7.95 11.43
N LYS A 328 -39.77 6.82 11.67
CA LYS A 328 -39.88 6.20 13.00
C LYS A 328 -38.52 5.80 13.55
N SER A 329 -37.70 5.07 12.76
CA SER A 329 -36.35 4.68 13.18
C SER A 329 -35.43 5.87 13.42
N ALA A 330 -35.55 6.94 12.63
CA ALA A 330 -34.77 8.18 12.81
C ALA A 330 -35.18 8.95 14.08
N ALA A 331 -36.45 8.90 14.48
CA ALA A 331 -36.92 9.50 15.73
C ALA A 331 -36.38 8.76 16.96
N GLU A 332 -36.33 7.43 16.89
CA GLU A 332 -35.86 6.57 17.99
C GLU A 332 -34.33 6.62 18.19
N THR A 333 -33.56 6.84 17.12
CA THR A 333 -32.09 6.89 17.19
C THR A 333 -31.51 8.25 17.57
N ARG A 334 -32.33 9.29 17.78
CA ARG A 334 -31.85 10.60 18.22
C ARG A 334 -31.61 10.55 19.74
N PRO A 335 -30.37 10.47 20.23
CA PRO A 335 -30.12 10.37 21.66
C PRO A 335 -30.69 11.62 22.34
N ALA A 336 -31.48 11.41 23.40
CA ALA A 336 -31.93 12.50 24.26
C ALA A 336 -30.69 13.23 24.77
N LYS A 337 -30.45 14.45 24.29
CA LYS A 337 -29.42 15.33 24.83
C LYS A 337 -29.85 15.66 26.27
N GLY A 338 -29.28 14.91 27.22
CA GLY A 338 -29.21 15.26 28.63
C GLY A 338 -27.98 16.11 28.90
#